data_AF-A0AAV8EFK4-F1
#
_entry.id   AF-A0AAV8EFK4-F1
#
_cell.length_a   1.000
_cell.length_b   1.000
_cell.length_c   1.000
_cell.angle_alpha   90.00
_cell.angle_beta   90.00
_cell.angle_gamma   90.00
#
_symmetry.space_group_name_H-M   'P 1'
#
loop_
_entity.id
_entity.type
_entity.pdbx_description
1 polymer ?
#
loop_
_entity_poly.entity_id
_entity_poly.type
_entity_poly.pdbx_seq_one_letter_code
_entity_poly.pdbx_strand_id
1 'polypeptide(L)'
;MDIKVLLETEMILYHFILFIISLSRHSQAFAQMASSLLYCPTLPPQNPSKPLSLSTRSFSRFSVSLTTRSSKLPSFLHWRSTGGIFPRTRSVSSGHLSSAPADSKNYEFSDSGGEVELRIDIKSLNVESSSDVFVDADDIALLIRAKSAGILKTLIDVKQLFERVKSSETIWYIDEEQLVVNLKKFNPDLKWPDIMESWESLTSGISQLLKGTSIYVIGDSTEINEAVAKEIATGIGYMPLSTSELLEQYAQQSIDSWVASEGTDSVAEAEGVVLENLSSQARAVVATLGGKHGAASRFDRWRHIHAGFSVWVSKSEALDEASAKEEARKHVQEGNVAYTNADVVVKIGGWDKDYTRDVAQGCLSALKQLTLSDKKLTGKKSLYIRLGCRGDWPDIKPPGWDPSSGVDPPMDS
;
A
#
# COMPACT_ATOMS: atom_id res chain seq x y z
N MET A 1 -1.78 -14.08 52.20
CA MET A 1 -2.78 -13.02 52.43
C MET A 1 -2.36 -11.85 51.57
N ASP A 2 -2.85 -11.85 50.32
CA ASP A 2 -2.50 -10.87 49.30
C ASP A 2 -3.73 -10.02 49.01
N ILE A 3 -3.56 -8.70 49.11
CA ILE A 3 -4.45 -7.70 48.50
C ILE A 3 -3.58 -6.54 48.02
N LYS A 4 -3.49 -6.36 46.71
CA LYS A 4 -3.82 -5.08 46.05
C LYS A 4 -4.05 -5.27 44.56
N VAL A 5 -5.22 -4.79 44.16
CA VAL A 5 -5.74 -4.68 42.79
C VAL A 5 -5.04 -3.51 42.09
N LEU A 6 -4.68 -3.70 40.81
CA LEU A 6 -4.73 -2.67 39.78
C LEU A 6 -4.86 -3.36 38.41
N LEU A 7 -6.09 -3.31 37.89
CA LEU A 7 -6.39 -3.39 36.46
C LEU A 7 -5.86 -2.10 35.84
N GLU A 8 -4.97 -2.21 34.85
CA GLU A 8 -4.87 -1.20 33.81
C GLU A 8 -4.50 -1.88 32.50
N THR A 9 -5.51 -1.95 31.65
CA THR A 9 -5.44 -2.14 30.21
C THR A 9 -4.55 -1.04 29.61
N GLU A 10 -3.30 -1.35 29.30
CA GLU A 10 -2.55 -0.55 28.33
C GLU A 10 -2.90 -1.03 26.91
N MET A 11 -3.87 -0.31 26.33
CA MET A 11 -3.83 0.03 24.91
C MET A 11 -2.52 0.75 24.58
N ILE A 12 -2.13 0.73 23.31
CA ILE A 12 -0.98 1.40 22.68
C ILE A 12 0.25 0.50 22.55
N LEU A 13 0.20 -0.42 21.59
CA LEU A 13 1.29 -0.64 20.64
C LEU A 13 0.74 -1.44 19.44
N TYR A 14 0.15 -0.74 18.46
CA TYR A 14 -0.18 -1.39 17.19
C TYR A 14 1.12 -1.74 16.47
N HIS A 15 1.21 -2.98 16.00
CA HIS A 15 2.28 -3.51 15.17
C HIS A 15 2.42 -2.65 13.89
N PHE A 16 3.40 -1.73 13.87
CA PHE A 16 3.79 -1.01 12.66
C PHE A 16 4.63 -1.92 11.77
N ILE A 17 4.17 -2.10 10.54
CA ILE A 17 4.84 -2.94 9.55
C ILE A 17 5.42 -2.03 8.46
N LEU A 18 6.73 -2.19 8.22
CA LEU A 18 7.61 -1.28 7.48
C LEU A 18 8.31 -2.05 6.37
N PHE A 19 8.19 -1.58 5.12
CA PHE A 19 8.86 -2.14 3.95
C PHE A 19 9.63 -1.04 3.20
N ILE A 20 10.83 -1.35 2.71
CA ILE A 20 11.81 -0.38 2.15
C ILE A 20 12.50 -0.98 0.94
N ILE A 21 12.75 -0.12 -0.05
CA ILE A 21 13.40 -0.49 -1.31
C ILE A 21 14.74 0.22 -1.38
N SER A 22 15.80 -0.58 -1.50
CA SER A 22 17.17 -0.12 -1.61
C SER A 22 17.57 -0.04 -3.08
N LEU A 23 17.87 1.16 -3.55
CA LEU A 23 18.39 1.39 -4.90
C LEU A 23 19.91 1.49 -4.83
N SER A 24 20.56 0.41 -5.28
CA SER A 24 22.02 0.34 -5.39
C SER A 24 22.52 1.40 -6.37
N ARG A 25 23.22 2.42 -5.87
CA ARG A 25 23.83 3.48 -6.68
C ARG A 25 25.12 2.97 -7.35
N HIS A 26 25.10 2.80 -8.67
CA HIS A 26 26.30 2.84 -9.52
C HIS A 26 26.14 3.92 -10.58
N SER A 27 26.30 5.19 -10.18
CA SER A 27 26.88 6.28 -11.00
C SER A 27 26.64 7.64 -10.34
N GLN A 28 27.61 8.11 -9.57
CA GLN A 28 27.82 9.54 -9.34
C GLN A 28 29.31 9.82 -9.48
N ALA A 29 29.70 10.30 -10.67
CA ALA A 29 30.85 11.17 -10.84
C ALA A 29 30.44 12.21 -11.90
N PHE A 30 30.78 13.47 -11.65
CA PHE A 30 30.43 14.69 -12.40
C PHE A 30 29.14 15.41 -12.01
N ALA A 31 29.22 16.19 -10.93
CA ALA A 31 28.94 17.63 -10.97
C ALA A 31 29.22 18.28 -9.61
N GLN A 32 30.45 18.75 -9.41
CA GLN A 32 30.76 19.82 -8.45
C GLN A 32 31.33 20.98 -9.26
N MET A 33 30.73 22.17 -9.08
CA MET A 33 31.32 23.53 -9.09
C MET A 33 30.41 24.55 -9.78
N ALA A 34 29.86 25.46 -8.97
CA ALA A 34 29.80 26.92 -9.18
C ALA A 34 28.83 27.51 -8.14
N SER A 35 29.36 27.94 -6.99
CA SER A 35 29.67 29.33 -6.65
C SER A 35 28.47 30.21 -6.30
N SER A 36 28.43 30.51 -5.01
CA SER A 36 27.78 31.63 -4.33
C SER A 36 28.08 32.97 -4.99
N LEU A 37 27.14 33.92 -4.91
CA LEU A 37 27.40 35.28 -4.41
C LEU A 37 26.07 36.03 -4.12
N LEU A 38 26.16 36.84 -3.07
CA LEU A 38 25.13 37.59 -2.35
C LEU A 38 24.48 38.71 -3.19
N TYR A 39 23.21 39.04 -2.93
CA TYR A 39 22.81 40.40 -2.52
C TYR A 39 21.34 40.48 -2.09
N CYS A 40 21.09 41.26 -1.05
CA CYS A 40 19.79 41.66 -0.51
C CYS A 40 19.69 43.19 -0.66
N PRO A 41 18.49 43.76 -0.88
CA PRO A 41 18.12 44.87 0.00
C PRO A 41 16.62 44.90 0.39
N THR A 42 16.39 45.56 1.53
CA THR A 42 15.14 45.71 2.30
C THR A 42 14.34 46.98 1.95
N LEU A 43 13.00 46.85 1.79
CA LEU A 43 11.81 47.64 2.29
C LEU A 43 11.80 49.21 2.30
N PRO A 44 10.68 49.98 2.56
CA PRO A 44 9.31 49.68 3.07
C PRO A 44 8.15 50.50 2.36
N PRO A 45 7.03 50.95 3.00
CA PRO A 45 5.76 50.25 3.27
C PRO A 45 4.48 50.98 2.75
N GLN A 46 3.31 50.33 2.73
CA GLN A 46 2.00 50.98 3.01
C GLN A 46 0.86 49.95 3.23
N ASN A 47 0.06 50.19 4.27
CA ASN A 47 -1.16 49.50 4.74
C ASN A 47 -2.35 50.48 4.56
N PRO A 48 -3.65 50.16 4.85
CA PRO A 48 -4.31 48.87 5.11
C PRO A 48 -5.73 48.71 4.45
N SER A 49 -6.36 47.56 4.71
CA SER A 49 -7.82 47.29 4.85
C SER A 49 -8.68 46.95 3.62
N LYS A 50 -9.08 45.67 3.54
CA LYS A 50 -10.47 45.18 3.32
C LYS A 50 -10.48 43.64 3.40
N PRO A 51 -11.24 43.02 4.33
CA PRO A 51 -11.50 41.59 4.26
C PRO A 51 -12.58 41.34 3.19
N LEU A 52 -12.23 40.65 2.11
CA LEU A 52 -13.22 40.10 1.18
C LEU A 52 -13.66 38.75 1.74
N SER A 53 -14.90 38.69 2.21
CA SER A 53 -15.58 37.46 2.60
C SER A 53 -15.71 36.53 1.37
N LEU A 54 -14.97 35.43 1.35
CA LEU A 54 -15.23 34.32 0.44
C LEU A 54 -16.56 33.70 0.84
N SER A 55 -17.57 33.93 0.00
CA SER A 55 -18.86 33.25 0.06
C SER A 55 -18.60 31.75 -0.06
N THR A 56 -19.02 31.01 0.96
CA THR A 56 -19.09 29.54 0.99
C THR A 56 -19.98 29.10 -0.17
N ARG A 57 -19.40 28.91 -1.35
CA ARG A 57 -20.11 28.25 -2.45
C ARG A 57 -20.24 26.80 -2.07
N SER A 58 -21.47 26.42 -1.72
CA SER A 58 -21.92 25.04 -1.55
C SER A 58 -21.39 24.19 -2.70
N PHE A 59 -20.49 23.25 -2.37
CA PHE A 59 -20.13 22.18 -3.28
C PHE A 59 -21.39 21.35 -3.52
N SER A 60 -21.95 21.50 -4.72
CA SER A 60 -23.09 20.71 -5.15
C SER A 60 -22.60 19.26 -5.30
N ARG A 61 -23.33 18.28 -4.74
CA ARG A 61 -23.06 16.86 -4.97
C ARG A 61 -23.12 16.59 -6.47
N PHE A 62 -21.98 16.27 -7.10
CA PHE A 62 -21.94 15.92 -8.51
C PHE A 62 -21.76 14.42 -8.71
N SER A 63 -22.70 13.85 -9.46
CA SER A 63 -22.54 12.58 -10.16
C SER A 63 -21.61 12.79 -11.35
N VAL A 64 -20.48 12.09 -11.37
CA VAL A 64 -19.58 12.04 -12.54
C VAL A 64 -20.29 11.30 -13.67
N SER A 65 -20.77 12.03 -14.67
CA SER A 65 -21.28 11.47 -15.92
C SER A 65 -20.11 11.22 -16.88
N LEU A 66 -19.58 10.00 -16.89
CA LEU A 66 -18.62 9.57 -17.92
C LEU A 66 -19.37 8.94 -19.10
N THR A 67 -19.20 9.55 -20.27
CA THR A 67 -19.71 9.06 -21.55
C THR A 67 -18.93 7.81 -21.97
N THR A 68 -19.56 6.65 -21.88
CA THR A 68 -19.00 5.40 -22.39
C THR A 68 -19.28 5.27 -23.90
N ARG A 69 -18.21 5.27 -24.69
CA ARG A 69 -18.27 5.00 -26.13
C ARG A 69 -18.46 3.48 -26.31
N SER A 70 -19.69 3.04 -26.59
CA SER A 70 -19.99 1.61 -26.79
C SER A 70 -19.41 1.10 -28.11
N SER A 71 -18.50 0.14 -28.06
CA SER A 71 -18.20 -0.73 -29.19
C SER A 71 -19.12 -1.95 -29.16
N LYS A 72 -19.67 -2.26 -30.33
CA LYS A 72 -20.76 -3.20 -30.58
C LYS A 72 -20.31 -4.65 -30.38
N LEU A 73 -21.08 -5.44 -29.63
CA LEU A 73 -21.06 -6.90 -29.68
C LEU A 73 -22.07 -7.37 -30.75
N PRO A 74 -21.73 -8.36 -31.60
CA PRO A 74 -22.73 -9.08 -32.38
C PRO A 74 -23.32 -10.24 -31.56
N SER A 75 -24.63 -10.41 -31.69
CA SER A 75 -25.44 -11.43 -31.04
C SER A 75 -25.85 -12.55 -32.02
N PHE A 76 -26.25 -13.68 -31.41
CA PHE A 76 -26.93 -14.88 -31.94
C PHE A 76 -25.99 -15.95 -32.54
N LEU A 77 -26.04 -17.20 -32.06
CA LEU A 77 -27.12 -18.16 -32.34
C LEU A 77 -27.49 -19.10 -31.18
N HIS A 78 -28.77 -19.48 -31.18
CA HIS A 78 -29.40 -20.58 -30.43
C HIS A 78 -28.94 -21.97 -30.90
N TRP A 79 -28.84 -22.94 -29.99
CA TRP A 79 -29.15 -24.34 -30.30
C TRP A 79 -29.76 -25.08 -29.09
N ARG A 80 -30.77 -25.89 -29.39
CA ARG A 80 -31.64 -26.63 -28.46
C ARG A 80 -30.98 -27.90 -27.89
N SER A 81 -31.45 -28.25 -26.70
CA SER A 81 -31.30 -29.53 -26.01
C SER A 81 -31.90 -30.71 -26.79
N THR A 82 -31.18 -31.83 -26.81
CA THR A 82 -31.74 -33.19 -26.81
C THR A 82 -30.73 -34.13 -26.11
N GLY A 83 -31.25 -35.09 -25.35
CA GLY A 83 -30.52 -35.80 -24.29
C GLY A 83 -29.69 -37.01 -24.73
N GLY A 84 -28.99 -37.59 -23.75
CA GLY A 84 -28.62 -39.01 -23.74
C GLY A 84 -27.18 -39.35 -23.35
N ILE A 85 -27.04 -39.90 -22.13
CA ILE A 85 -26.17 -41.06 -21.78
C ILE A 85 -24.64 -40.80 -21.63
N PHE A 86 -24.15 -40.90 -20.37
CA PHE A 86 -22.75 -41.12 -19.95
C PHE A 86 -22.23 -42.49 -20.48
N PRO A 87 -20.91 -42.80 -20.57
CA PRO A 87 -19.81 -42.26 -19.75
C PRO A 87 -18.44 -42.07 -20.45
N ARG A 88 -17.46 -41.64 -19.63
CA ARG A 88 -16.03 -41.98 -19.67
C ARG A 88 -15.08 -40.84 -20.06
N THR A 89 -14.14 -40.65 -19.15
CA THR A 89 -13.02 -39.71 -19.12
C THR A 89 -12.16 -39.75 -20.39
N ARG A 90 -11.84 -38.58 -20.93
CA ARG A 90 -10.62 -38.34 -21.72
C ARG A 90 -10.21 -36.87 -21.66
N SER A 91 -8.99 -36.69 -21.20
CA SER A 91 -8.16 -35.50 -21.35
C SER A 91 -8.17 -35.03 -22.80
N VAL A 92 -8.38 -33.72 -23.02
CA VAL A 92 -8.09 -33.04 -24.28
C VAL A 92 -7.28 -31.79 -23.94
N SER A 93 -6.02 -31.84 -24.34
CA SER A 93 -5.11 -30.72 -24.47
C SER A 93 -5.67 -29.71 -25.49
N SER A 94 -5.72 -28.44 -25.12
CA SER A 94 -5.85 -27.34 -26.08
C SER A 94 -4.80 -26.30 -25.73
N GLY A 95 -3.67 -26.39 -26.44
CA GLY A 95 -2.65 -25.36 -26.43
C GLY A 95 -3.15 -24.10 -27.10
N HIS A 96 -2.92 -22.97 -26.45
CA HIS A 96 -2.65 -21.71 -27.12
C HIS A 96 -1.45 -21.08 -26.42
N LEU A 97 -0.30 -21.29 -27.04
CA LEU A 97 0.91 -20.49 -26.84
C LEU A 97 0.61 -19.08 -27.36
N SER A 98 0.78 -18.06 -26.53
CA SER A 98 1.12 -16.73 -27.00
C SER A 98 2.26 -16.21 -26.14
N SER A 99 3.43 -16.21 -26.76
CA SER A 99 4.71 -15.76 -26.24
C SER A 99 4.74 -14.24 -26.10
N ALA A 100 4.93 -13.78 -24.87
CA ALA A 100 5.69 -12.57 -24.56
C ALA A 100 6.89 -13.02 -23.72
N PRO A 101 8.06 -12.37 -23.82
CA PRO A 101 9.27 -12.85 -23.14
C PRO A 101 9.04 -12.74 -21.64
N ALA A 102 8.98 -13.90 -20.97
CA ALA A 102 8.97 -13.97 -19.54
C ALA A 102 10.33 -13.48 -19.04
N ASP A 103 10.35 -12.48 -18.17
CA ASP A 103 11.40 -12.45 -17.15
C ASP A 103 11.36 -13.82 -16.48
N SER A 104 12.37 -14.65 -16.75
CA SER A 104 12.32 -16.09 -16.50
C SER A 104 12.32 -16.36 -15.00
N LYS A 105 11.13 -16.47 -14.41
CA LYS A 105 10.96 -16.98 -13.04
C LYS A 105 11.57 -18.39 -13.00
N ASN A 106 12.65 -18.57 -12.27
CA ASN A 106 13.30 -19.88 -12.05
C ASN A 106 12.52 -20.74 -11.03
N TYR A 107 11.25 -20.42 -10.77
CA TYR A 107 10.39 -21.14 -9.84
C TYR A 107 8.93 -21.14 -10.30
N GLU A 108 8.19 -22.16 -9.90
CA GLU A 108 6.75 -22.34 -10.07
C GLU A 108 6.11 -22.39 -8.68
N PHE A 109 4.97 -21.72 -8.51
CA PHE A 109 4.24 -21.69 -7.24
C PHE A 109 2.78 -22.07 -7.47
N SER A 110 2.28 -23.00 -6.66
CA SER A 110 0.90 -23.48 -6.73
C SER A 110 0.24 -23.51 -5.36
N ASP A 111 -1.04 -23.13 -5.33
CA ASP A 111 -1.86 -23.15 -4.14
C ASP A 111 -2.94 -24.23 -4.25
N SER A 112 -2.87 -25.25 -3.39
CA SER A 112 -3.81 -26.38 -3.32
C SER A 112 -4.77 -26.29 -2.12
N GLY A 113 -5.10 -25.07 -1.68
CA GLY A 113 -6.01 -24.80 -0.58
C GLY A 113 -5.32 -24.95 0.77
N GLY A 114 -5.11 -26.19 1.23
CA GLY A 114 -4.47 -26.48 2.52
C GLY A 114 -2.94 -26.41 2.51
N GLU A 115 -2.34 -26.51 1.33
CA GLU A 115 -0.90 -26.61 1.12
C GLU A 115 -0.50 -25.74 -0.06
N VAL A 116 0.71 -25.17 0.00
CA VAL A 116 1.32 -24.47 -1.14
C VAL A 116 2.59 -25.18 -1.54
N GLU A 117 2.74 -25.42 -2.84
CA GLU A 117 3.88 -26.11 -3.40
C GLU A 117 4.71 -25.11 -4.21
N LEU A 118 5.99 -25.03 -3.86
CA LEU A 118 7.00 -24.23 -4.51
C LEU A 118 7.99 -25.16 -5.19
N ARG A 119 8.13 -25.05 -6.51
CA ARG A 119 9.12 -25.78 -7.30
C ARG A 119 10.17 -24.81 -7.80
N ILE A 120 11.45 -25.08 -7.59
CA ILE A 120 12.56 -24.22 -8.02
C ILE A 120 13.44 -25.00 -8.97
N ASP A 121 13.73 -24.44 -10.14
CA ASP A 121 14.63 -25.05 -11.11
C ASP A 121 16.08 -24.96 -10.60
N ILE A 122 16.70 -26.12 -10.35
CA ILE A 122 18.09 -26.24 -9.91
C ILE A 122 19.03 -26.74 -11.01
N LYS A 123 18.55 -26.94 -12.25
CA LYS A 123 19.34 -27.40 -13.41
C LYS A 123 20.58 -26.56 -13.64
N SER A 124 20.42 -25.24 -13.54
CA SER A 124 21.48 -24.27 -13.81
C SER A 124 22.54 -24.17 -12.69
N LEU A 125 22.31 -24.82 -11.55
CA LEU A 125 23.10 -24.66 -10.33
C LEU A 125 24.09 -25.81 -10.07
N ASN A 126 24.15 -26.83 -10.94
CA ASN A 126 25.02 -28.01 -10.80
C ASN A 126 25.03 -28.59 -9.37
N VAL A 127 23.83 -28.70 -8.76
CA VAL A 127 23.67 -29.25 -7.42
C VAL A 127 23.86 -30.76 -7.52
N GLU A 128 24.96 -31.28 -6.98
CA GLU A 128 25.32 -32.71 -7.09
C GLU A 128 24.58 -33.59 -6.07
N SER A 129 24.06 -33.01 -4.97
CA SER A 129 23.46 -33.78 -3.87
C SER A 129 22.45 -32.96 -3.04
N SER A 130 21.56 -33.65 -2.31
CA SER A 130 20.66 -32.99 -1.34
C SER A 130 21.39 -32.31 -0.19
N SER A 131 22.65 -32.68 0.09
CA SER A 131 23.49 -32.02 1.10
C SER A 131 23.97 -30.63 0.71
N ASP A 132 23.82 -30.25 -0.57
CA ASP A 132 24.17 -28.92 -1.06
C ASP A 132 22.96 -27.95 -1.02
N VAL A 133 21.80 -28.42 -0.59
CA VAL A 133 20.57 -27.62 -0.46
C VAL A 133 20.24 -27.38 1.02
N PHE A 134 19.92 -26.13 1.33
CA PHE A 134 19.55 -25.69 2.67
C PHE A 134 18.17 -25.02 2.57
N VAL A 135 17.16 -25.67 3.13
CA VAL A 135 15.81 -25.13 3.29
C VAL A 135 15.59 -24.88 4.76
N ASP A 136 15.40 -23.62 5.11
CA ASP A 136 15.07 -23.17 6.46
C ASP A 136 13.69 -22.52 6.41
N ALA A 137 12.72 -23.15 7.07
CA ALA A 137 11.32 -22.74 7.05
C ALA A 137 10.86 -22.51 8.48
N ASP A 138 10.58 -21.26 8.80
CA ASP A 138 9.95 -20.84 10.04
C ASP A 138 8.44 -20.69 9.84
N ASP A 139 7.70 -20.47 10.93
CA ASP A 139 6.25 -20.25 10.87
C ASP A 139 5.86 -19.06 9.98
N ILE A 140 6.78 -18.12 9.74
CA ILE A 140 6.53 -16.90 8.97
C ILE A 140 7.59 -16.60 7.91
N ALA A 141 8.64 -17.40 7.77
CA ALA A 141 9.74 -17.08 6.86
C ALA A 141 10.22 -18.34 6.13
N LEU A 142 10.81 -18.14 4.95
CA LEU A 142 11.40 -19.21 4.16
C LEU A 142 12.70 -18.73 3.54
N LEU A 143 13.79 -19.39 3.89
CA LEU A 143 15.11 -19.17 3.32
C LEU A 143 15.59 -20.45 2.63
N ILE A 144 15.84 -20.36 1.33
CA ILE A 144 16.36 -21.44 0.51
C ILE A 144 17.69 -21.03 -0.08
N ARG A 145 18.73 -21.81 0.20
CA ARG A 145 20.08 -21.62 -0.32
C ARG A 145 20.58 -22.92 -0.94
N ALA A 146 21.33 -22.80 -2.03
CA ALA A 146 22.00 -23.93 -2.64
C ALA A 146 23.48 -23.62 -2.82
N LYS A 147 24.32 -24.62 -2.60
CA LYS A 147 25.76 -24.55 -2.83
C LYS A 147 26.06 -24.94 -4.26
N SER A 148 26.70 -24.03 -5.00
CA SER A 148 27.14 -24.24 -6.38
C SER A 148 28.62 -23.90 -6.46
N ALA A 149 29.45 -24.83 -6.92
CA ALA A 149 30.90 -24.66 -7.05
C ALA A 149 31.59 -24.12 -5.76
N GLY A 150 31.12 -24.54 -4.59
CA GLY A 150 31.65 -24.11 -3.30
C GLY A 150 31.06 -22.80 -2.75
N ILE A 151 30.30 -22.05 -3.54
CA ILE A 151 29.66 -20.78 -3.14
C ILE A 151 28.20 -21.04 -2.76
N LEU A 152 27.78 -20.54 -1.60
CA LEU A 152 26.39 -20.60 -1.16
C LEU A 152 25.59 -19.47 -1.83
N LYS A 153 24.62 -19.83 -2.66
CA LYS A 153 23.74 -18.89 -3.37
C LYS A 153 22.33 -18.94 -2.79
N THR A 154 21.77 -17.78 -2.49
CA THR A 154 20.37 -17.64 -2.08
C THR A 154 19.47 -17.80 -3.29
N LEU A 155 18.55 -18.76 -3.23
CA LEU A 155 17.54 -19.01 -4.26
C LEU A 155 16.25 -18.29 -3.93
N ILE A 156 15.82 -18.36 -2.67
CA ILE A 156 14.62 -17.69 -2.15
C ILE A 156 14.94 -17.17 -0.76
N ASP A 157 14.56 -15.92 -0.50
CA ASP A 157 14.62 -15.29 0.82
C ASP A 157 13.33 -14.53 1.04
N VAL A 158 12.40 -15.17 1.75
CA VAL A 158 11.11 -14.60 2.12
C VAL A 158 11.13 -14.39 3.62
N LYS A 159 11.38 -13.14 4.03
CA LYS A 159 11.37 -12.73 5.43
C LYS A 159 9.98 -12.82 6.09
N GLN A 160 8.92 -12.73 5.28
CA GLN A 160 7.53 -12.78 5.76
C GLN A 160 6.58 -13.42 4.74
N LEU A 161 6.14 -14.63 5.05
CA LEU A 161 5.16 -15.41 4.30
C LEU A 161 3.76 -14.77 4.39
N PHE A 162 2.92 -15.05 3.39
CA PHE A 162 1.57 -14.47 3.27
C PHE A 162 0.68 -14.81 4.48
N GLU A 163 0.87 -15.97 5.09
CA GLU A 163 0.27 -16.33 6.37
C GLU A 163 1.22 -17.25 7.13
N ARG A 164 0.89 -17.52 8.39
CA ARG A 164 1.57 -18.56 9.15
C ARG A 164 1.49 -19.90 8.42
N VAL A 165 2.63 -20.54 8.29
CA VAL A 165 2.74 -21.93 7.87
C VAL A 165 3.03 -22.79 9.09
N LYS A 166 2.72 -24.07 8.98
CA LYS A 166 3.15 -25.06 9.97
C LYS A 166 4.54 -25.54 9.57
N SER A 167 5.57 -24.88 10.08
CA SER A 167 6.97 -25.22 9.83
C SER A 167 7.27 -26.70 10.10
N SER A 168 6.71 -27.27 11.18
CA SER A 168 6.84 -28.69 11.53
C SER A 168 6.20 -29.67 10.54
N GLU A 169 5.27 -29.20 9.70
CA GLU A 169 4.62 -29.99 8.65
C GLU A 169 5.14 -29.62 7.26
N THR A 170 6.20 -28.79 7.18
CA THR A 170 6.85 -28.44 5.91
C THR A 170 7.78 -29.57 5.49
N ILE A 171 7.65 -29.99 4.23
CA ILE A 171 8.52 -31.01 3.63
C ILE A 171 9.18 -30.45 2.38
N TRP A 172 10.39 -30.91 2.11
CA TRP A 172 11.07 -30.61 0.87
C TRP A 172 11.79 -31.85 0.34
N TYR A 173 11.91 -31.93 -0.98
CA TYR A 173 12.60 -33.00 -1.68
C TYR A 173 13.09 -32.51 -3.03
N ILE A 174 14.06 -33.22 -3.61
CA ILE A 174 14.52 -32.98 -4.98
C ILE A 174 13.78 -33.96 -5.88
N ASP A 175 13.09 -33.42 -6.88
CA ASP A 175 12.43 -34.17 -7.94
C ASP A 175 13.12 -33.87 -9.27
N GLU A 176 13.83 -34.86 -9.80
CA GLU A 176 14.71 -34.73 -10.97
C GLU A 176 15.71 -33.56 -10.82
N GLU A 177 15.41 -32.41 -11.40
CA GLU A 177 16.24 -31.21 -11.41
C GLU A 177 15.48 -30.00 -10.81
N GLN A 178 14.47 -30.27 -9.97
CA GLN A 178 13.68 -29.29 -9.27
C GLN A 178 13.73 -29.51 -7.75
N LEU A 179 13.91 -28.44 -6.99
CA LEU A 179 13.67 -28.47 -5.56
C LEU A 179 12.20 -28.19 -5.31
N VAL A 180 11.49 -29.15 -4.71
CA VAL A 180 10.08 -29.02 -4.33
C VAL A 180 10.00 -28.77 -2.83
N VAL A 181 9.33 -27.69 -2.44
CA VAL A 181 9.03 -27.33 -1.06
C VAL A 181 7.52 -27.24 -0.90
N ASN A 182 6.95 -28.09 -0.06
CA ASN A 182 5.53 -28.06 0.26
C ASN A 182 5.35 -27.47 1.67
N LEU A 183 4.72 -26.30 1.73
CA LEU A 183 4.40 -25.58 2.96
C LEU A 183 2.93 -25.79 3.31
N LYS A 184 2.67 -26.24 4.53
CA LYS A 184 1.31 -26.40 5.03
C LYS A 184 0.78 -25.11 5.62
N LYS A 185 -0.37 -24.63 5.14
CA LYS A 185 -0.98 -23.40 5.64
C LYS A 185 -1.58 -23.61 7.03
N PHE A 186 -1.54 -22.56 7.85
CA PHE A 186 -2.30 -22.54 9.09
C PHE A 186 -3.82 -22.40 8.82
N ASN A 187 -4.20 -21.62 7.80
CA ASN A 187 -5.59 -21.44 7.39
C ASN A 187 -5.78 -21.90 5.92
N PRO A 188 -6.54 -22.98 5.68
CA PRO A 188 -6.69 -23.58 4.36
C PRO A 188 -7.58 -22.77 3.40
N ASP A 189 -8.40 -21.85 3.92
CA ASP A 189 -9.36 -21.10 3.10
C ASP A 189 -8.73 -19.86 2.44
N LEU A 190 -7.54 -19.44 2.90
CA LEU A 190 -6.87 -18.25 2.40
C LEU A 190 -6.08 -18.58 1.13
N LYS A 191 -6.42 -17.96 0.01
CA LYS A 191 -5.68 -18.11 -1.25
C LYS A 191 -4.39 -17.30 -1.24
N TRP A 192 -3.29 -17.93 -1.62
CA TRP A 192 -1.99 -17.29 -1.78
C TRP A 192 -1.77 -16.89 -3.25
N PRO A 193 -1.49 -15.61 -3.53
CA PRO A 193 -1.30 -15.13 -4.90
C PRO A 193 0.06 -15.55 -5.50
N ASP A 194 1.15 -15.59 -4.71
CA ASP A 194 2.51 -16.06 -5.07
C ASP A 194 3.31 -16.19 -3.74
N ILE A 195 4.45 -16.89 -3.76
CA ILE A 195 5.37 -16.94 -2.61
C ILE A 195 6.25 -15.69 -2.52
N MET A 196 6.60 -15.13 -3.67
CA MET A 196 7.34 -13.88 -3.75
C MET A 196 6.36 -12.72 -3.79
N GLU A 197 6.69 -11.63 -3.12
CA GLU A 197 5.93 -10.38 -3.19
C GLU A 197 6.20 -9.64 -4.50
N SER A 198 6.09 -10.35 -5.64
CA SER A 198 6.19 -9.78 -6.98
C SER A 198 5.04 -8.80 -7.23
N TRP A 199 5.25 -7.85 -8.13
CA TRP A 199 4.24 -6.86 -8.51
C TRP A 199 2.92 -7.52 -8.93
N GLU A 200 2.96 -8.54 -9.79
CA GLU A 200 1.76 -9.22 -10.31
C GLU A 200 1.00 -9.97 -9.19
N SER A 201 1.74 -10.58 -8.26
CA SER A 201 1.16 -11.26 -7.10
C SER A 201 0.47 -10.30 -6.15
N LEU A 202 1.17 -9.22 -5.78
CA LEU A 202 0.66 -8.23 -4.85
C LEU A 202 -0.58 -7.54 -5.41
N THR A 203 -0.54 -7.14 -6.68
CA THR A 203 -1.66 -6.44 -7.32
C THR A 203 -2.91 -7.30 -7.46
N SER A 204 -2.75 -8.59 -7.75
CA SER A 204 -3.86 -9.55 -7.80
C SER A 204 -4.43 -9.88 -6.41
N GLY A 205 -3.56 -10.08 -5.41
CA GLY A 205 -3.94 -10.52 -4.07
C GLY A 205 -4.53 -9.42 -3.20
N ILE A 206 -3.94 -8.23 -3.21
CA ILE A 206 -4.28 -7.17 -2.24
C ILE A 206 -5.69 -6.62 -2.45
N SER A 207 -6.20 -6.59 -3.68
CA SER A 207 -7.55 -6.12 -4.00
C SER A 207 -8.64 -6.89 -3.24
N GLN A 208 -8.40 -8.18 -2.95
CA GLN A 208 -9.30 -9.02 -2.15
C GLN A 208 -9.25 -8.66 -0.66
N LEU A 209 -8.07 -8.27 -0.17
CA LEU A 209 -7.83 -7.88 1.23
C LEU A 209 -8.43 -6.49 1.54
N LEU A 210 -8.30 -5.56 0.61
CA LEU A 210 -8.81 -4.18 0.75
C LEU A 210 -10.33 -4.10 0.68
N LYS A 211 -11.02 -5.10 0.08
CA LYS A 211 -12.48 -5.18 -0.04
C LYS A 211 -13.13 -3.89 -0.59
N GLY A 212 -12.43 -3.18 -1.47
CA GLY A 212 -12.90 -1.94 -2.07
C GLY A 212 -12.61 -0.66 -1.26
N THR A 213 -11.96 -0.76 -0.11
CA THR A 213 -11.47 0.41 0.64
C THR A 213 -10.37 1.12 -0.14
N SER A 214 -10.45 2.44 -0.21
CA SER A 214 -9.51 3.30 -0.94
C SER A 214 -8.16 3.43 -0.23
N ILE A 215 -7.14 3.84 -0.97
CA ILE A 215 -5.78 4.08 -0.47
C ILE A 215 -5.47 5.57 -0.59
N TYR A 216 -4.82 6.15 0.41
CA TYR A 216 -4.31 7.52 0.42
C TYR A 216 -2.79 7.48 0.49
N VAL A 217 -2.12 7.97 -0.56
CA VAL A 217 -0.66 8.12 -0.59
C VAL A 217 -0.32 9.52 -0.13
N ILE A 218 0.40 9.61 0.99
CA ILE A 218 0.75 10.86 1.66
C ILE A 218 2.26 10.95 1.87
N GLY A 219 2.77 12.16 2.05
CA GLY A 219 4.18 12.40 2.32
C GLY A 219 4.59 13.81 1.92
N ASP A 220 5.86 14.15 2.15
CA ASP A 220 6.36 15.52 1.93
C ASP A 220 6.42 15.96 0.46
N SER A 221 6.34 15.04 -0.49
CA SER A 221 6.51 15.35 -1.91
C SER A 221 5.28 14.97 -2.72
N THR A 222 4.60 15.98 -3.25
CA THR A 222 3.43 15.82 -4.13
C THR A 222 3.77 14.94 -5.34
N GLU A 223 4.91 15.17 -6.00
CA GLU A 223 5.33 14.39 -7.18
C GLU A 223 5.49 12.89 -6.88
N ILE A 224 6.05 12.54 -5.71
CA ILE A 224 6.22 11.14 -5.31
C ILE A 224 4.86 10.51 -5.03
N ASN A 225 4.00 11.22 -4.28
CA ASN A 225 2.67 10.75 -3.94
C ASN A 225 1.86 10.44 -5.21
N GLU A 226 1.88 11.34 -6.19
CA GLU A 226 1.19 11.19 -7.48
C GLU A 226 1.69 10.01 -8.30
N ALA A 227 3.01 9.92 -8.47
CA ALA A 227 3.62 8.84 -9.25
C ALA A 227 3.28 7.47 -8.65
N VAL A 228 3.47 7.32 -7.33
CA VAL A 228 3.19 6.08 -6.61
C VAL A 228 1.71 5.75 -6.61
N ALA A 229 0.83 6.72 -6.34
CA ALA A 229 -0.63 6.51 -6.36
C ALA A 229 -1.11 6.02 -7.72
N LYS A 230 -0.60 6.62 -8.80
CA LYS A 230 -0.95 6.25 -10.18
C LYS A 230 -0.51 4.83 -10.53
N GLU A 231 0.70 4.44 -10.14
CA GLU A 231 1.22 3.09 -10.39
C GLU A 231 0.44 2.05 -9.56
N ILE A 232 0.17 2.32 -8.27
CA ILE A 232 -0.67 1.47 -7.42
C ILE A 232 -2.06 1.30 -8.04
N ALA A 233 -2.72 2.40 -8.40
CA ALA A 233 -4.07 2.37 -8.97
C ALA A 233 -4.15 1.53 -10.24
N THR A 234 -3.18 1.72 -11.14
CA THR A 234 -3.06 0.98 -12.39
C THR A 234 -2.85 -0.50 -12.13
N GLY A 235 -1.98 -0.85 -11.16
CA GLY A 235 -1.71 -2.23 -10.78
C GLY A 235 -2.93 -2.96 -10.21
N ILE A 236 -3.63 -2.35 -9.25
CA ILE A 236 -4.75 -3.00 -8.55
C ILE A 236 -6.11 -2.81 -9.23
N GLY A 237 -6.17 -2.03 -10.31
CA GLY A 237 -7.41 -1.71 -11.03
C GLY A 237 -8.34 -0.74 -10.29
N TYR A 238 -7.78 0.17 -9.51
CA TYR A 238 -8.50 1.24 -8.80
C TYR A 238 -8.44 2.55 -9.60
N MET A 239 -9.29 3.51 -9.24
CA MET A 239 -9.27 4.85 -9.85
C MET A 239 -8.10 5.68 -9.29
N PRO A 240 -7.14 6.15 -10.12
CA PRO A 240 -6.14 7.11 -9.68
C PRO A 240 -6.78 8.50 -9.53
N LEU A 241 -6.57 9.16 -8.40
CA LEU A 241 -7.01 10.53 -8.14
C LEU A 241 -5.86 11.33 -7.56
N SER A 242 -5.68 12.57 -8.02
CA SER A 242 -4.75 13.52 -7.41
C SER A 242 -5.52 14.72 -6.84
N THR A 243 -5.28 15.07 -5.58
CA THR A 243 -5.88 16.28 -5.00
C THR A 243 -5.31 17.55 -5.63
N SER A 244 -4.05 17.54 -6.09
CA SER A 244 -3.44 18.68 -6.79
C SER A 244 -4.20 18.98 -8.08
N GLU A 245 -4.40 17.98 -8.94
CA GLU A 245 -5.10 18.12 -10.22
C GLU A 245 -6.54 18.60 -10.02
N LEU A 246 -7.23 18.06 -9.02
CA LEU A 246 -8.59 18.48 -8.69
C LEU A 246 -8.62 19.95 -8.23
N LEU A 247 -7.72 20.35 -7.34
CA LEU A 247 -7.64 21.72 -6.84
C LEU A 247 -7.32 22.72 -7.95
N GLU A 248 -6.34 22.43 -8.80
CA GLU A 248 -5.96 23.30 -9.91
C GLU A 248 -7.09 23.43 -10.94
N GLN A 249 -7.81 22.35 -11.22
CA GLN A 249 -8.98 22.37 -12.10
C GLN A 249 -10.11 23.24 -11.54
N TYR A 250 -10.40 23.15 -10.23
CA TYR A 250 -11.46 23.94 -9.61
C TYR A 250 -11.07 25.41 -9.40
N ALA A 251 -9.83 25.67 -9.00
CA ALA A 251 -9.33 27.01 -8.71
C ALA A 251 -8.94 27.78 -9.98
N GLN A 252 -8.74 27.09 -11.11
CA GLN A 252 -8.23 27.65 -12.37
C GLN A 252 -6.89 28.39 -12.22
N GLN A 253 -6.08 27.96 -11.26
CA GLN A 253 -4.73 28.46 -10.99
C GLN A 253 -3.85 27.31 -10.49
N SER A 254 -2.53 27.43 -10.64
CA SER A 254 -1.61 26.44 -10.08
C SER A 254 -1.54 26.53 -8.56
N ILE A 255 -1.18 25.41 -7.92
CA ILE A 255 -0.97 25.39 -6.46
C ILE A 255 0.09 26.41 -6.04
N ASP A 256 1.19 26.54 -6.78
CA ASP A 256 2.26 27.50 -6.47
C ASP A 256 1.77 28.95 -6.49
N SER A 257 0.93 29.30 -7.47
CA SER A 257 0.31 30.63 -7.57
C SER A 257 -0.62 30.89 -6.40
N TRP A 258 -1.44 29.90 -6.03
CA TRP A 258 -2.38 30.00 -4.93
C TRP A 258 -1.68 30.15 -3.58
N VAL A 259 -0.61 29.38 -3.34
CA VAL A 259 0.23 29.53 -2.15
C VAL A 259 0.84 30.93 -2.08
N ALA A 260 1.29 31.50 -3.21
CA ALA A 260 1.87 32.83 -3.25
C ALA A 260 0.85 33.95 -2.95
N SER A 261 -0.42 33.77 -3.34
CA SER A 261 -1.46 34.79 -3.17
C SER A 261 -2.23 34.70 -1.85
N GLU A 262 -2.53 33.48 -1.38
CA GLU A 262 -3.42 33.25 -0.23
C GLU A 262 -2.75 32.46 0.92
N GLY A 263 -1.55 31.95 0.70
CA GLY A 263 -0.79 31.19 1.70
C GLY A 263 -1.12 29.69 1.72
N THR A 264 -0.27 28.95 2.43
CA THR A 264 -0.33 27.49 2.50
C THR A 264 -1.57 26.96 3.21
N ASP A 265 -2.12 27.73 4.16
CA ASP A 265 -3.27 27.30 4.95
C ASP A 265 -4.56 27.32 4.13
N SER A 266 -4.75 28.31 3.23
CA SER A 266 -5.89 28.35 2.31
C SER A 266 -5.93 27.10 1.41
N VAL A 267 -4.77 26.71 0.87
CA VAL A 267 -4.63 25.50 0.04
C VAL A 267 -4.92 24.23 0.86
N ALA A 268 -4.37 24.12 2.06
CA ALA A 268 -4.60 22.96 2.93
C ALA A 268 -6.08 22.83 3.34
N GLU A 269 -6.77 23.95 3.58
CA GLU A 269 -8.21 23.96 3.85
C GLU A 269 -9.02 23.49 2.64
N ALA A 270 -8.69 23.98 1.45
CA ALA A 270 -9.34 23.56 0.22
C ALA A 270 -9.11 22.07 -0.08
N GLU A 271 -7.89 21.57 0.12
CA GLU A 271 -7.60 20.14 0.00
C GLU A 271 -8.41 19.32 1.01
N GLY A 272 -8.58 19.81 2.24
CA GLY A 272 -9.42 19.17 3.25
C GLY A 272 -10.87 18.95 2.78
N VAL A 273 -11.44 19.90 2.03
CA VAL A 273 -12.77 19.79 1.44
C VAL A 273 -12.79 18.79 0.27
N VAL A 274 -11.73 18.74 -0.54
CA VAL A 274 -11.59 17.70 -1.57
C VAL A 274 -11.55 16.32 -0.92
N LEU A 275 -10.75 16.14 0.14
CA LEU A 275 -10.63 14.88 0.87
C LEU A 275 -11.94 14.43 1.51
N GLU A 276 -12.75 15.37 2.03
CA GLU A 276 -14.11 15.09 2.50
C GLU A 276 -14.96 14.45 1.40
N ASN A 277 -14.98 15.05 0.21
CA ASN A 277 -15.72 14.52 -0.93
C ASN A 277 -15.19 13.14 -1.36
N LEU A 278 -13.87 12.97 -1.36
CA LEU A 278 -13.21 11.72 -1.75
C LEU A 278 -13.38 10.59 -0.72
N SER A 279 -13.65 10.90 0.56
CA SER A 279 -13.79 9.90 1.64
C SER A 279 -14.89 8.87 1.40
N SER A 280 -15.89 9.22 0.59
CA SER A 280 -17.00 8.33 0.22
C SER A 280 -16.72 7.47 -1.01
N GLN A 281 -15.62 7.73 -1.74
CA GLN A 281 -15.28 6.99 -2.94
C GLN A 281 -14.66 5.65 -2.58
N ALA A 282 -15.24 4.57 -3.13
CA ALA A 282 -14.67 3.24 -3.05
C ALA A 282 -13.73 2.99 -4.23
N ARG A 283 -12.71 2.14 -4.02
CA ARG A 283 -11.76 1.70 -5.05
C ARG A 283 -11.01 2.85 -5.73
N ALA A 284 -10.56 3.81 -4.93
CA ALA A 284 -9.68 4.89 -5.38
C ALA A 284 -8.30 4.79 -4.74
N VAL A 285 -7.28 5.34 -5.42
CA VAL A 285 -5.97 5.62 -4.85
C VAL A 285 -5.74 7.12 -4.99
N VAL A 286 -5.72 7.81 -3.86
CA VAL A 286 -5.68 9.28 -3.77
C VAL A 286 -4.26 9.72 -3.43
N ALA A 287 -3.61 10.48 -4.31
CA ALA A 287 -2.40 11.21 -4.00
C ALA A 287 -2.75 12.55 -3.34
N THR A 288 -2.15 12.83 -2.18
CA THR A 288 -2.31 14.13 -1.51
C THR A 288 -1.17 15.08 -1.86
N LEU A 289 -1.43 16.38 -1.70
CA LEU A 289 -0.38 17.39 -1.69
C LEU A 289 0.61 17.10 -0.56
N GLY A 290 1.88 17.40 -0.83
CA GLY A 290 2.97 17.21 0.11
C GLY A 290 3.39 18.48 0.82
N GLY A 291 4.15 18.29 1.89
CA GLY A 291 4.77 19.37 2.65
C GLY A 291 3.74 20.28 3.34
N LYS A 292 4.12 21.55 3.56
CA LYS A 292 3.38 22.46 4.46
C LYS A 292 2.00 22.91 3.97
N HIS A 293 1.72 22.80 2.67
CA HIS A 293 0.43 23.19 2.08
C HIS A 293 -0.50 21.99 1.89
N GLY A 294 -0.05 20.77 2.16
CA GLY A 294 -0.89 19.58 2.14
C GLY A 294 -1.68 19.42 3.44
N ALA A 295 -2.96 19.10 3.33
CA ALA A 295 -3.86 18.79 4.44
C ALA A 295 -3.33 17.63 5.30
N ALA A 296 -2.70 16.62 4.69
CA ALA A 296 -2.13 15.49 5.43
C ALA A 296 -0.99 15.90 6.40
N SER A 297 -0.37 17.08 6.21
CA SER A 297 0.62 17.64 7.13
C SER A 297 0.02 18.29 8.38
N ARG A 298 -1.32 18.38 8.49
CA ARG A 298 -2.06 19.05 9.56
C ARG A 298 -2.83 18.04 10.39
N PHE A 299 -2.62 18.02 11.71
CA PHE A 299 -3.24 17.04 12.62
C PHE A 299 -4.78 17.08 12.60
N ASP A 300 -5.38 18.26 12.44
CA ASP A 300 -6.82 18.49 12.46
C ASP A 300 -7.55 18.01 11.19
N ARG A 301 -6.81 17.64 10.12
CA ARG A 301 -7.36 17.31 8.79
C ARG A 301 -7.41 15.82 8.46
N TRP A 302 -7.12 14.96 9.43
CA TRP A 302 -7.02 13.51 9.22
C TRP A 302 -8.33 12.74 9.18
N ARG A 303 -9.42 13.33 9.69
CA ARG A 303 -10.70 12.62 9.83
C ARG A 303 -11.19 11.96 8.53
N HIS A 304 -10.98 12.59 7.38
CA HIS A 304 -11.40 12.06 6.08
C HIS A 304 -10.35 11.13 5.44
N ILE A 305 -9.07 11.27 5.80
CA ILE A 305 -8.00 10.37 5.35
C ILE A 305 -8.18 8.98 5.96
N HIS A 306 -8.64 8.91 7.21
CA HIS A 306 -8.94 7.65 7.90
C HIS A 306 -10.07 6.81 7.26
N ALA A 307 -10.81 7.36 6.29
CA ALA A 307 -11.78 6.63 5.48
C ALA A 307 -11.14 5.49 4.66
N GLY A 308 -9.88 5.67 4.25
CA GLY A 308 -9.11 4.67 3.51
C GLY A 308 -7.86 4.21 4.26
N PHE A 309 -7.05 3.40 3.59
CA PHE A 309 -5.73 3.02 4.06
C PHE A 309 -4.72 4.12 3.72
N SER A 310 -4.04 4.70 4.70
CA SER A 310 -3.03 5.73 4.49
C SER A 310 -1.62 5.15 4.46
N VAL A 311 -0.87 5.49 3.42
CA VAL A 311 0.51 5.08 3.19
C VAL A 311 1.40 6.32 3.21
N TRP A 312 2.25 6.45 4.22
CA TRP A 312 3.22 7.54 4.30
C TRP A 312 4.50 7.16 3.57
N VAL A 313 4.73 7.78 2.41
CA VAL A 313 5.97 7.66 1.64
C VAL A 313 6.94 8.76 2.08
N SER A 314 8.06 8.38 2.66
CA SER A 314 9.03 9.30 3.25
C SER A 314 10.45 8.98 2.77
N LYS A 315 11.21 9.99 2.37
CA LYS A 315 12.64 9.83 2.09
C LYS A 315 13.38 9.54 3.39
N SER A 316 14.29 8.58 3.36
CA SER A 316 15.17 8.22 4.46
C SER A 316 16.60 8.63 4.15
N GLU A 317 17.31 9.05 5.19
CA GLU A 317 18.75 9.33 5.13
C GLU A 317 19.60 8.11 5.49
N ALA A 318 18.96 7.02 5.91
CA ALA A 318 19.64 5.80 6.29
C ALA A 318 20.28 5.09 5.10
N LEU A 319 21.42 4.45 5.36
CA LEU A 319 22.19 3.70 4.36
C LEU A 319 21.73 2.25 4.22
N ASP A 320 21.00 1.74 5.20
CA ASP A 320 20.56 0.36 5.28
C ASP A 320 19.12 0.24 5.82
N GLU A 321 18.51 -0.92 5.57
CA GLU A 321 17.12 -1.22 5.92
C GLU A 321 16.85 -1.17 7.42
N ALA A 322 17.79 -1.63 8.26
CA ALA A 322 17.60 -1.68 9.70
C ALA A 322 17.60 -0.26 10.30
N SER A 323 18.54 0.58 9.85
CA SER A 323 18.60 1.99 10.24
C SER A 323 17.36 2.77 9.78
N ALA A 324 16.88 2.52 8.56
CA ALA A 324 15.69 3.18 8.03
C ALA A 324 14.40 2.76 8.78
N LYS A 325 14.34 1.50 9.23
CA LYS A 325 13.25 0.99 10.08
C LYS A 325 13.24 1.67 11.45
N GLU A 326 14.41 1.86 12.03
CA GLU A 326 14.54 2.55 13.32
C GLU A 326 14.20 4.04 13.19
N GLU A 327 14.62 4.70 12.09
CA GLU A 327 14.21 6.07 11.77
C GLU A 327 12.69 6.21 11.70
N ALA A 328 12.00 5.30 11.00
CA ALA A 328 10.55 5.31 10.91
C ALA A 328 9.87 5.10 12.27
N ARG A 329 10.37 4.17 13.09
CA ARG A 329 9.86 3.96 14.46
C ARG A 329 10.00 5.20 15.31
N LYS A 330 11.17 5.84 15.26
CA LYS A 330 11.44 7.07 15.98
C LYS A 330 10.49 8.19 15.56
N HIS A 331 10.26 8.40 14.25
CA HIS A 331 9.33 9.42 13.78
C HIS A 331 7.90 9.19 14.30
N VAL A 332 7.44 7.94 14.26
CA VAL A 332 6.10 7.59 14.77
C VAL A 332 6.00 7.79 16.29
N GLN A 333 7.04 7.40 17.05
CA GLN A 333 7.08 7.57 18.50
C GLN A 333 7.13 9.05 18.91
N GLU A 334 7.89 9.86 18.16
CA GLU A 334 7.97 11.30 18.40
C GLU A 334 6.65 12.01 18.09
N GLY A 335 5.88 11.52 17.11
CA GLY A 335 4.56 12.08 16.80
C GLY A 335 4.57 13.55 16.36
N ASN A 336 5.73 14.07 15.96
CA ASN A 336 5.93 15.49 15.70
C ASN A 336 5.31 15.98 14.37
N VAL A 337 5.03 15.05 13.45
CA VAL A 337 4.46 15.34 12.13
C VAL A 337 3.15 14.58 11.97
N ALA A 338 2.14 15.22 11.38
CA ALA A 338 0.82 14.62 11.27
C ALA A 338 0.80 13.31 10.47
N TYR A 339 1.77 13.09 9.57
CA TYR A 339 1.95 11.82 8.84
C TYR A 339 2.12 10.58 9.72
N THR A 340 2.46 10.73 11.00
CA THR A 340 2.52 9.61 11.94
C THR A 340 1.15 8.96 12.19
N ASN A 341 0.06 9.62 11.81
CA ASN A 341 -1.29 9.06 11.81
C ASN A 341 -1.54 8.06 10.66
N ALA A 342 -0.56 7.85 9.77
CA ALA A 342 -0.67 6.90 8.67
C ALA A 342 -0.78 5.46 9.17
N ASP A 343 -1.53 4.62 8.44
CA ASP A 343 -1.66 3.21 8.77
C ASP A 343 -0.33 2.45 8.52
N VAL A 344 0.42 2.82 7.47
CA VAL A 344 1.73 2.25 7.16
C VAL A 344 2.75 3.33 6.75
N VAL A 345 4.03 3.03 6.95
CA VAL A 345 5.15 3.90 6.59
C VAL A 345 6.10 3.17 5.64
N VAL A 346 6.41 3.81 4.52
CA VAL A 346 7.35 3.32 3.50
C VAL A 346 8.49 4.32 3.38
N LYS A 347 9.70 3.87 3.68
CA LYS A 347 10.92 4.67 3.58
C LYS A 347 11.62 4.41 2.25
N ILE A 348 12.13 5.46 1.61
CA ILE A 348 12.87 5.38 0.34
C ILE A 348 14.23 6.05 0.47
N GLY A 349 15.32 5.40 0.05
CA GLY A 349 16.70 5.94 0.13
C GLY A 349 17.05 6.97 -0.96
N GLY A 350 16.07 7.33 -1.79
CA GLY A 350 16.20 8.22 -2.93
C GLY A 350 14.91 8.23 -3.74
N TRP A 351 14.80 9.13 -4.70
CA TRP A 351 13.66 9.17 -5.62
C TRP A 351 14.15 9.32 -7.05
N ASP A 352 13.70 8.39 -7.89
CA ASP A 352 13.72 8.47 -9.34
C ASP A 352 12.40 7.89 -9.85
N LYS A 353 11.86 8.44 -10.93
CA LYS A 353 10.61 7.98 -11.52
C LYS A 353 10.71 6.55 -12.04
N ASP A 354 11.91 6.12 -12.44
CA ASP A 354 12.14 4.76 -12.93
C ASP A 354 11.88 3.70 -11.84
N TYR A 355 11.97 4.08 -10.56
CA TYR A 355 11.73 3.18 -9.42
C TYR A 355 10.32 3.34 -8.82
N THR A 356 9.41 4.04 -9.50
CA THR A 356 8.03 4.22 -9.04
C THR A 356 7.35 2.88 -8.76
N ARG A 357 7.54 1.89 -9.64
CA ARG A 357 6.97 0.55 -9.48
C ARG A 357 7.47 -0.15 -8.25
N ASP A 358 8.77 -0.06 -7.98
CA ASP A 358 9.32 -0.63 -6.76
C ASP A 358 8.63 0.03 -5.57
N VAL A 359 8.66 1.36 -5.45
CA VAL A 359 8.04 2.06 -4.31
C VAL A 359 6.57 1.68 -4.14
N ALA A 360 5.81 1.59 -5.23
CA ALA A 360 4.43 1.12 -5.23
C ALA A 360 4.30 -0.33 -4.73
N GLN A 361 5.19 -1.23 -5.16
CA GLN A 361 5.26 -2.62 -4.68
C GLN A 361 5.50 -2.66 -3.16
N GLY A 362 6.39 -1.83 -2.65
CA GLY A 362 6.66 -1.70 -1.21
C GLY A 362 5.44 -1.19 -0.42
N CYS A 363 4.69 -0.25 -0.99
CA CYS A 363 3.42 0.21 -0.42
C CYS A 363 2.39 -0.93 -0.34
N LEU A 364 2.24 -1.71 -1.41
CA LEU A 364 1.31 -2.85 -1.45
C LEU A 364 1.73 -3.95 -0.47
N SER A 365 3.02 -4.25 -0.36
CA SER A 365 3.55 -5.18 0.64
C SER A 365 3.20 -4.74 2.07
N ALA A 366 3.47 -3.48 2.42
CA ALA A 366 3.17 -2.95 3.74
C ALA A 366 1.66 -3.02 4.06
N LEU A 367 0.80 -2.63 3.11
CA LEU A 367 -0.66 -2.69 3.27
C LEU A 367 -1.18 -4.13 3.41
N LYS A 368 -0.63 -5.06 2.62
CA LYS A 368 -0.94 -6.49 2.74
C LYS A 368 -0.60 -6.96 4.15
N GLN A 369 0.61 -6.69 4.64
CA GLN A 369 1.06 -7.14 5.95
C GLN A 369 0.20 -6.55 7.08
N LEU A 370 -0.15 -5.25 7.00
CA LEU A 370 -1.08 -4.62 7.93
C LEU A 370 -2.45 -5.32 7.95
N THR A 371 -3.03 -5.56 6.77
CA THR A 371 -4.37 -6.16 6.67
C THR A 371 -4.41 -7.60 7.15
N LEU A 372 -3.30 -8.33 7.00
CA LEU A 372 -3.16 -9.68 7.55
C LEU A 372 -2.99 -9.67 9.07
N SER A 373 -2.32 -8.65 9.64
CA SER A 373 -2.16 -8.50 11.09
C SER A 373 -3.46 -8.12 11.81
N ASP A 374 -4.30 -7.26 11.22
CA ASP A 374 -5.63 -6.93 11.74
C ASP A 374 -6.71 -7.22 10.70
N LYS A 375 -7.22 -8.46 10.73
CA LYS A 375 -8.31 -8.93 9.85
C LYS A 375 -9.62 -8.12 10.00
N LYS A 376 -9.79 -7.36 11.10
CA LYS A 376 -10.98 -6.53 11.36
C LYS A 376 -10.83 -5.10 10.85
N LEU A 377 -9.61 -4.66 10.52
CA LEU A 377 -9.31 -3.27 10.17
C LEU A 377 -10.12 -2.76 8.97
N THR A 378 -10.20 -3.55 7.89
CA THR A 378 -11.00 -3.21 6.70
C THR A 378 -12.48 -3.02 7.05
N GLY A 379 -13.02 -3.85 7.97
CA GLY A 379 -14.39 -3.72 8.46
C GLY A 379 -14.61 -2.48 9.32
N LYS A 380 -13.63 -2.13 10.17
CA LYS A 380 -13.65 -0.89 10.97
C LYS A 380 -13.64 0.35 10.07
N LYS A 381 -12.77 0.41 9.04
CA LYS A 381 -12.75 1.52 8.08
C LYS A 381 -14.09 1.67 7.34
N SER A 382 -14.68 0.56 6.91
CA SER A 382 -16.02 0.56 6.30
C SER A 382 -17.12 1.06 7.25
N LEU A 383 -17.05 0.72 8.55
CA LEU A 383 -17.96 1.28 9.56
C LEU A 383 -17.75 2.79 9.74
N TYR A 384 -16.50 3.24 9.82
CA TYR A 384 -16.15 4.64 9.98
C TYR A 384 -16.68 5.51 8.81
N ILE A 385 -16.55 5.03 7.57
CA ILE A 385 -17.15 5.69 6.39
C ILE A 385 -18.67 5.77 6.52
N ARG A 386 -19.34 4.67 6.91
CA ARG A 386 -20.81 4.64 7.05
C ARG A 386 -21.35 5.57 8.13
N LEU A 387 -20.54 5.89 9.13
CA LEU A 387 -20.86 6.85 10.18
C LEU A 387 -20.50 8.29 9.81
N GLY A 388 -19.92 8.52 8.62
CA GLY A 388 -19.64 9.86 8.09
C GLY A 388 -18.30 10.44 8.54
N CYS A 389 -17.29 9.60 8.81
CA CYS A 389 -15.92 10.05 9.13
C CYS A 389 -15.85 11.10 10.25
N ARG A 390 -16.53 10.82 11.36
CA ARG A 390 -16.81 11.78 12.44
C ARG A 390 -15.58 12.30 13.21
N GLY A 391 -14.40 11.74 12.98
CA GLY A 391 -13.17 12.10 13.68
C GLY A 391 -12.89 11.30 14.96
N ASP A 392 -13.65 10.24 15.22
CA ASP A 392 -13.46 9.28 16.32
C ASP A 392 -12.61 8.06 15.94
N TRP A 393 -11.85 8.13 14.84
CA TRP A 393 -10.90 7.08 14.50
C TRP A 393 -9.70 7.11 15.46
N PRO A 394 -9.15 5.96 15.91
CA PRO A 394 -9.52 4.57 15.58
C PRO A 394 -10.64 3.98 16.45
N ASP A 395 -11.01 4.65 17.53
CA ASP A 395 -11.97 4.17 18.55
C ASP A 395 -13.40 4.65 18.25
N ILE A 396 -13.99 4.04 17.22
CA ILE A 396 -15.31 4.40 16.69
C ILE A 396 -16.38 4.32 17.79
N LYS A 397 -16.99 5.46 18.10
CA LYS A 397 -18.05 5.60 19.11
C LYS A 397 -19.40 5.07 18.59
N PRO A 398 -20.36 4.74 19.47
CA PRO A 398 -21.68 4.26 19.05
C PRO A 398 -22.44 5.23 18.11
N PRO A 399 -23.41 4.72 17.32
CA PRO A 399 -24.33 5.56 16.56
C PRO A 399 -25.08 6.53 17.48
N GLY A 400 -25.18 7.80 17.10
CA GLY A 400 -25.83 8.85 17.91
C GLY A 400 -24.90 9.65 18.82
N TRP A 401 -23.63 9.23 18.98
CA TRP A 401 -22.60 10.07 19.60
C TRP A 401 -22.24 11.25 18.70
N ASP A 402 -22.20 12.45 19.30
CA ASP A 402 -21.84 13.70 18.65
C ASP A 402 -20.39 14.10 19.00
N PRO A 403 -19.48 14.19 18.02
CA PRO A 403 -18.10 14.60 18.22
C PRO A 403 -17.94 15.99 18.83
N SER A 404 -18.92 16.88 18.61
CA SER A 404 -18.88 18.25 19.13
C SER A 404 -19.30 18.36 20.60
N SER A 405 -19.92 17.31 21.15
CA SER A 405 -20.43 17.32 22.52
C SER A 405 -19.33 17.21 23.59
N GLY A 406 -18.14 16.70 23.25
CA GLY A 406 -17.03 16.51 24.20
C GLY A 406 -17.31 15.54 25.35
N VAL A 407 -18.47 14.87 25.34
CA VAL A 407 -18.88 13.90 26.36
C VAL A 407 -18.66 12.50 25.80
N ASP A 408 -17.83 11.72 26.46
CA ASP A 408 -17.70 10.30 26.13
C ASP A 408 -19.04 9.60 26.40
N PRO A 409 -19.48 8.69 25.51
CA PRO A 409 -20.70 7.93 25.74
C PRO A 409 -20.55 7.14 27.06
N PRO A 410 -21.63 6.99 27.85
CA PRO A 410 -21.57 6.22 29.08
C PRO A 410 -21.03 4.82 28.77
N MET A 411 -20.03 4.38 29.53
CA MET A 411 -19.49 3.04 29.45
C MET A 411 -20.62 2.06 29.77
N ASP A 412 -21.11 1.32 28.77
CA ASP A 412 -22.05 0.22 29.00
C ASP A 412 -21.36 -0.81 29.90
N SER A 413 -21.97 -1.10 31.05
CA SER A 413 -21.49 -1.99 32.11
C SER A 413 -21.78 -3.47 31.88
#